data_AF-A0A356T5F1-F1
#
_entry.id   AF-A0A356T5F1-F1
#
_cell.length_a   1.000
_cell.length_b   1.000
_cell.length_c   1.000
_cell.angle_alpha   90.00
_cell.angle_beta   90.00
_cell.angle_gamma   90.00
#
_symmetry.space_group_name_H-M   'P 1'
#
loop_
_entity.id
_entity.type
_entity.pdbx_description
1 polymer ?
#
loop_
_entity_poly.entity_id
_entity_poly.type
_entity_poly.pdbx_seq_one_letter_code
_entity_poly.pdbx_strand_id
1 'polypeptide(L)'
;GLGCPGGEICNASTGLCEADPCEGVMCADGEACREGVCERSCADVECDDGEICTGGVCAPDPCVDVSCGADEVCDPSTGMCAPDLCVDVSCPMGTLCEPLSGECV
;
A
#
# COMPACT_ATOMS: atom_id res chain seq x y z
N GLY A 1 -23.65 5.38 4.65
CA GLY A 1 -22.67 5.45 5.75
C GLY A 1 -22.07 4.08 5.91
N LEU A 2 -20.74 3.99 6.07
CA LEU A 2 -19.97 2.76 6.20
C LEU A 2 -20.21 2.04 7.56
N GLY A 3 -21.44 2.10 8.10
CA GLY A 3 -21.87 1.38 9.30
C GLY A 3 -21.69 2.12 10.63
N CYS A 4 -20.67 2.97 10.79
CA CYS A 4 -20.38 3.62 12.08
C CYS A 4 -20.93 5.05 12.22
N PRO A 5 -21.20 5.52 13.46
CA PRO A 5 -21.41 6.92 13.80
C PRO A 5 -20.31 7.85 13.27
N GLY A 6 -20.63 9.15 13.12
CA GLY A 6 -19.64 10.13 12.69
C GLY A 6 -18.50 10.28 13.71
N GLY A 7 -17.26 10.37 13.22
CA GLY A 7 -16.05 10.37 14.04
C GLY A 7 -15.60 8.98 14.51
N GLU A 8 -16.20 7.90 13.98
CA GLU A 8 -15.80 6.53 14.26
C GLU A 8 -15.52 5.75 12.97
N ILE A 9 -14.56 4.83 13.04
CA ILE A 9 -14.22 3.87 11.98
C ILE A 9 -14.60 2.45 12.41
N CYS A 10 -14.98 1.62 11.44
CA CYS A 10 -15.22 0.20 11.69
C CYS A 10 -13.88 -0.53 11.77
N ASN A 11 -13.56 -1.08 12.94
CA ASN A 11 -12.42 -1.98 13.08
C ASN A 11 -12.80 -3.35 12.48
N ALA A 12 -12.21 -3.70 11.34
CA ALA A 12 -12.54 -4.92 10.61
C ALA A 12 -12.23 -6.21 11.39
N SER A 13 -11.32 -6.17 12.37
CA SER A 13 -10.95 -7.33 13.18
C SER A 13 -11.91 -7.55 14.35
N THR A 14 -12.38 -6.48 15.00
CA THR A 14 -13.29 -6.57 16.16
C THR A 14 -14.76 -6.46 15.75
N GLY A 15 -15.05 -5.86 14.59
CA GLY A 15 -16.39 -5.51 14.13
C GLY A 15 -17.02 -4.36 14.92
N LEU A 16 -16.25 -3.67 15.75
CA LEU A 16 -16.70 -2.56 16.58
C LEU A 16 -16.41 -1.23 15.90
N CYS A 17 -17.25 -0.23 16.19
CA CYS A 17 -16.95 1.16 15.86
C CYS A 17 -15.99 1.69 16.92
N GLU A 18 -14.82 2.14 16.48
CA GLU A 18 -13.77 2.72 17.31
C GLU A 18 -13.60 4.18 16.92
N ALA A 19 -13.22 5.02 17.88
CA ALA A 19 -12.97 6.44 17.60
C ALA A 19 -11.96 6.58 16.46
N ASP A 20 -12.31 7.35 15.44
CA ASP A 20 -11.39 7.65 14.35
C ASP A 20 -10.25 8.49 14.92
N PRO A 21 -9.01 7.98 14.96
CA PRO A 21 -7.90 8.71 15.55
C PRO A 21 -7.55 9.96 14.73
N CYS A 22 -8.04 10.06 13.50
CA CYS A 22 -7.85 11.19 12.60
C CYS A 22 -9.02 12.18 12.58
N GLU A 23 -10.10 11.93 13.35
CA GLU A 23 -11.21 12.88 13.46
C GLU A 23 -10.73 14.23 14.01
N GLY A 24 -10.93 15.29 13.23
CA GLY A 24 -10.52 16.65 13.58
C GLY A 24 -9.02 16.95 13.46
N VAL A 25 -8.21 15.98 13.00
CA VAL A 25 -6.78 16.20 12.74
C VAL A 25 -6.60 16.96 11.43
N MET A 26 -5.87 18.08 11.48
CA MET A 26 -5.50 18.87 10.31
C MET A 26 -4.00 18.73 10.06
N CYS A 27 -3.64 17.97 9.02
CA CYS A 27 -2.25 17.82 8.59
C CYS A 27 -1.87 18.89 7.56
N ALA A 28 -0.56 19.13 7.38
CA ALA A 28 -0.09 20.07 6.37
C ALA A 28 -0.30 19.51 4.95
N ASP A 29 -0.12 20.37 3.93
CA ASP A 29 -0.11 19.92 2.54
C ASP A 29 0.95 18.82 2.33
N GLY A 30 0.60 17.78 1.58
CA GLY A 30 1.44 16.59 1.38
C GLY A 30 1.48 15.61 2.55
N GLU A 31 0.78 15.85 3.67
CA GLU A 31 0.65 14.91 4.79
C GLU A 31 -0.74 14.26 4.84
N ALA A 32 -0.77 13.02 5.31
CA ALA A 32 -2.00 12.27 5.56
C ALA A 32 -2.03 11.81 7.03
N CYS A 33 -3.19 11.91 7.67
CA CYS A 33 -3.34 11.37 9.01
C CYS A 33 -3.41 9.83 8.95
N ARG A 34 -2.54 9.17 9.72
CA ARG A 34 -2.57 7.72 9.97
C ARG A 34 -2.44 7.50 11.46
N GLU A 35 -3.38 6.76 12.03
CA GLU A 35 -3.41 6.46 13.47
C GLU A 35 -3.32 7.72 14.37
N GLY A 36 -3.87 8.85 13.91
CA GLY A 36 -3.85 10.12 14.65
C GLY A 36 -2.55 10.91 14.54
N VAL A 37 -1.61 10.45 13.71
CA VAL A 37 -0.34 11.12 13.43
C VAL A 37 -0.33 11.59 11.99
N CYS A 38 0.11 12.85 11.78
CA CYS A 38 0.35 13.35 10.43
C CYS A 38 1.65 12.76 9.89
N GLU A 39 1.52 11.91 8.88
CA GLU A 39 2.64 11.31 8.17
C GLU A 39 2.76 11.93 6.78
N ARG A 40 4.00 12.17 6.34
CA ARG A 40 4.22 12.57 4.95
C ARG A 40 3.71 11.51 4.00
N SER A 41 3.05 11.98 2.95
CA SER A 41 2.51 11.15 1.88
C SER A 41 3.31 11.38 0.60
N CYS A 42 3.05 10.52 -0.38
CA CYS A 42 3.63 10.63 -1.72
C CYS A 42 2.74 11.42 -2.70
N ALA A 43 1.68 12.08 -2.22
CA ALA A 43 0.70 12.74 -3.08
C ALA A 43 1.31 13.88 -3.92
N ASP A 44 2.26 14.62 -3.32
CA ASP A 44 2.92 15.79 -3.94
C ASP A 44 4.44 15.58 -4.08
N VAL A 45 4.90 14.32 -4.05
CA VAL A 45 6.32 13.98 -4.15
C VAL A 45 6.61 13.40 -5.53
N GLU A 46 7.41 14.12 -6.31
CA GLU A 46 7.98 13.64 -7.56
C GLU A 46 9.40 13.13 -7.30
N CYS A 47 9.64 11.84 -7.54
CA CYS A 47 10.96 11.22 -7.40
C CYS A 47 11.67 11.13 -8.76
N ASP A 48 13.00 11.09 -8.72
CA ASP A 48 13.82 10.95 -9.93
C ASP A 48 13.70 9.54 -10.54
N ASP A 49 14.20 9.36 -11.76
CA ASP A 49 14.22 8.06 -12.43
C ASP A 49 14.94 7.00 -11.57
N GLY A 50 14.27 5.86 -11.35
CA GLY A 50 14.78 4.77 -10.53
C GLY A 50 14.59 4.94 -9.03
N GLU A 51 13.81 5.91 -8.60
CA GLU A 51 13.35 6.07 -7.22
C GLU A 51 11.85 5.83 -7.09
N ILE A 52 11.44 5.34 -5.92
CA ILE A 52 10.05 5.20 -5.52
C ILE A 52 9.80 6.01 -4.25
N CYS A 53 8.65 6.68 -4.19
CA CYS A 53 8.26 7.39 -2.99
C CYS A 53 7.73 6.42 -1.92
N THR A 54 8.35 6.44 -0.75
CA THR A 54 7.93 5.68 0.44
C THR A 54 7.78 6.62 1.62
N GLY A 55 6.56 6.82 2.12
CA GLY A 55 6.30 7.71 3.26
C GLY A 55 6.68 9.17 3.01
N GLY A 56 6.54 9.64 1.76
CA GLY A 56 6.90 11.00 1.36
C GLY A 56 8.40 11.27 1.23
N VAL A 57 9.21 10.21 1.17
CA VAL A 57 10.65 10.29 0.92
C VAL A 57 10.95 9.43 -0.30
N CYS A 58 11.71 9.99 -1.26
CA CYS A 58 12.23 9.22 -2.38
C CYS A 58 13.33 8.28 -1.89
N ALA A 59 13.19 7.01 -2.23
CA ALA A 59 14.18 5.98 -1.97
C ALA A 59 14.47 5.27 -3.29
N PRO A 60 15.70 4.74 -3.49
CA PRO A 60 16.00 3.91 -4.65
C PRO A 60 14.98 2.79 -4.78
N ASP A 61 14.41 2.64 -5.98
CA ASP A 61 13.55 1.50 -6.30
C ASP A 61 14.42 0.24 -6.29
N PRO A 62 14.21 -0.69 -5.35
CA PRO A 62 15.04 -1.88 -5.23
C PRO A 62 14.89 -2.83 -6.42
N CYS A 63 13.90 -2.62 -7.29
CA CYS A 63 13.60 -3.44 -8.45
C CYS A 63 14.00 -2.81 -9.80
N VAL A 64 14.48 -1.55 -9.84
CA VAL A 64 14.74 -0.83 -11.10
C VAL A 64 15.69 -1.55 -12.06
N ASP A 65 16.75 -2.16 -11.54
CA ASP A 65 17.77 -2.89 -12.31
C ASP A 65 17.69 -4.42 -12.11
N VAL A 66 16.62 -4.91 -11.48
CA VAL A 66 16.45 -6.33 -11.17
C VAL A 66 15.70 -7.00 -12.32
N SER A 67 16.36 -7.99 -12.94
CA SER A 67 15.76 -8.86 -13.95
C SER A 67 15.51 -10.25 -13.36
N CYS A 68 14.25 -10.57 -13.12
CA CYS A 68 13.82 -11.87 -12.60
C CYS A 68 13.54 -12.88 -13.72
N GLY A 69 13.48 -14.18 -13.35
CA GLY A 69 13.14 -15.26 -14.28
C GLY A 69 11.71 -15.17 -14.82
N ALA A 70 11.35 -16.10 -15.72
CA ALA A 70 10.04 -16.10 -16.39
C ALA A 70 8.85 -16.27 -15.43
N ASP A 71 9.07 -16.92 -14.29
CA ASP A 71 8.06 -17.24 -13.27
C ASP A 71 8.40 -16.56 -11.92
N GLU A 72 9.11 -15.44 -11.98
CA GLU A 72 9.55 -14.68 -10.80
C GLU A 72 9.24 -13.20 -10.97
N VAL A 73 8.91 -12.56 -9.86
CA VAL A 73 8.66 -11.12 -9.75
C VAL A 73 9.66 -10.53 -8.74
N CYS A 74 10.08 -9.29 -8.96
CA CYS A 74 10.90 -8.59 -7.97
C CYS A 74 10.04 -8.17 -6.78
N ASP A 75 10.43 -8.56 -5.58
CA ASP A 75 9.81 -8.14 -4.34
C ASP A 75 10.31 -6.74 -3.96
N PRO A 76 9.46 -5.70 -3.99
CA PRO A 76 9.88 -4.33 -3.70
C PRO A 76 10.24 -4.12 -2.21
N SER A 77 9.90 -5.04 -1.32
CA SER A 77 10.29 -4.96 0.09
C SER A 77 11.70 -5.48 0.35
N THR A 78 12.22 -6.36 -0.52
CA THR A 78 13.53 -6.98 -0.35
C THR A 78 14.52 -6.71 -1.48
N GLY A 79 14.04 -6.29 -2.66
CA GLY A 79 14.84 -6.16 -3.89
C GLY A 79 15.30 -7.49 -4.47
N MET A 80 14.69 -8.59 -4.07
CA MET A 80 15.04 -9.94 -4.51
C MET A 80 13.94 -10.52 -5.39
N CYS A 81 14.33 -11.41 -6.32
CA CYS A 81 13.36 -12.17 -7.09
C CYS A 81 12.68 -13.21 -6.18
N ALA A 82 11.36 -13.23 -6.23
CA ALA A 82 10.51 -14.21 -5.58
C ALA A 82 9.63 -14.90 -6.64
N PRO A 83 9.20 -16.15 -6.42
CA PRO A 83 8.30 -16.83 -7.33
C PRO A 83 7.00 -16.03 -7.52
N ASP A 84 6.55 -15.89 -8.76
CA ASP A 84 5.24 -15.35 -9.06
C ASP A 84 4.17 -16.38 -8.67
N LEU A 85 3.43 -16.09 -7.61
CA LEU A 85 2.40 -16.96 -7.10
C LEU A 85 1.13 -16.97 -7.97
N CYS A 86 1.07 -16.13 -9.00
CA CYS A 86 -0.07 -16.00 -9.91
C CYS A 86 0.01 -16.86 -11.18
N VAL A 87 1.13 -17.55 -11.43
CA VAL A 87 1.35 -18.35 -12.67
C VAL A 87 0.18 -19.29 -13.01
N ASP A 88 -0.45 -19.90 -12.00
CA ASP A 88 -1.59 -20.81 -12.14
C ASP A 88 -2.86 -20.33 -11.41
N VAL A 89 -2.95 -19.04 -11.08
CA VAL A 89 -4.09 -18.47 -10.35
C VAL A 89 -5.09 -17.83 -11.29
N SER A 90 -6.36 -18.22 -11.17
CA SER A 90 -7.48 -17.60 -11.88
C SER A 90 -8.34 -16.82 -10.90
N CYS A 91 -8.25 -15.49 -10.95
CA CYS A 91 -9.03 -14.61 -10.11
C CYS A 91 -10.45 -14.35 -10.65
N PRO A 92 -11.46 -14.15 -9.77
CA PRO A 92 -12.79 -13.74 -10.17
C PRO A 92 -12.81 -12.47 -11.03
N MET A 93 -13.87 -12.30 -11.82
CA MET A 93 -13.99 -11.13 -12.69
C MET A 93 -13.94 -9.82 -11.89
N GLY A 94 -13.01 -8.95 -12.25
CA GLY A 94 -12.82 -7.64 -11.63
C GLY A 94 -11.80 -7.62 -10.49
N THR A 95 -11.08 -8.71 -10.23
CA THR A 95 -9.96 -8.76 -9.29
C THR A 95 -8.65 -9.05 -10.01
N LEU A 96 -7.55 -8.54 -9.47
CA LEU A 96 -6.18 -8.77 -9.95
C LEU A 96 -5.46 -9.70 -8.97
N CYS A 97 -4.67 -10.63 -9.50
CA CYS A 97 -3.81 -11.47 -8.65
C CYS A 97 -2.57 -10.67 -8.25
N GLU A 98 -2.31 -10.60 -6.94
CA GLU A 98 -1.09 -10.00 -6.39
C GLU A 98 0.07 -10.99 -6.47
N PRO A 99 1.13 -10.73 -7.29
CA PRO A 99 2.18 -11.70 -7.61
C PRO A 99 2.91 -12.31 -6.41
N LEU A 100 3.08 -11.57 -5.31
CA LEU A 100 3.86 -12.01 -4.14
C LEU A 100 3.03 -12.72 -3.08
N SER A 101 1.71 -12.53 -3.05
CA SER A 101 0.81 -13.18 -2.09
C SER A 101 -0.08 -14.26 -2.72
N GLY A 102 -0.30 -14.19 -4.05
CA GLY A 102 -1.27 -15.02 -4.77
C GLY A 102 -2.72 -14.67 -4.44
N GLU A 103 -2.97 -13.58 -3.72
CA GLU A 103 -4.31 -13.14 -3.34
C GLU A 103 -4.97 -12.34 -4.47
N CYS A 104 -6.28 -12.53 -4.64
CA CYS A 104 -7.07 -11.75 -5.60
C CYS A 104 -7.62 -10.50 -4.91
N VAL A 105 -7.17 -9.33 -5.34
CA VAL A 105 -7.55 -8.01 -4.79
C VAL A 105 -8.33 -7.14 -5.77
#